data_AF-A0A2J8UN89-F1
#
_entry.id   AF-A0A2J8UN89-F1
#
_cell.length_a   1.000
_cell.length_b   1.000
_cell.length_c   1.000
_cell.angle_alpha   90.00
_cell.angle_beta   90.00
_cell.angle_gamma   90.00
#
_symmetry.space_group_name_H-M   'P 1'
#
loop_
_entity.id
_entity.type
_entity.pdbx_description
1 polymer ?
#
loop_
_entity_poly.entity_id
_entity_poly.type
_entity_poly.pdbx_seq_one_letter_code
_entity_poly.pdbx_strand_id
1 'polypeptide(L)'
;MFTQNIREGFRSLGGTRLFRWLYEKFRYPFAPMYGGFPVKLRTYLGDPIPYDPQITAEELAEKTKNAVQALIDKHQRIPGNIMSALLERFH
;
A
#
# COMPACT_ATOMS: atom_id res chain seq x y z
N MET A 1 0.48 -4.56 -10.47
CA MET A 1 1.51 -5.03 -9.52
C MET A 1 1.14 -4.54 -8.13
N PHE A 2 1.22 -5.40 -7.13
CA PHE A 2 0.91 -5.05 -5.74
C PHE A 2 1.87 -5.79 -4.79
N THR A 3 2.27 -5.15 -3.69
CA THR A 3 3.12 -5.77 -2.66
C THR A 3 2.38 -5.88 -1.34
N GLN A 4 2.16 -7.11 -0.90
CA GLN A 4 1.54 -7.45 0.37
C GLN A 4 2.45 -7.07 1.55
N ASN A 5 1.83 -6.71 2.68
CA ASN A 5 2.47 -6.40 3.97
C ASN A 5 3.34 -5.12 4.00
N ILE A 6 3.29 -4.28 2.95
CA ILE A 6 4.11 -3.07 2.87
C ILE A 6 3.76 -2.05 3.98
N ARG A 7 2.47 -1.93 4.34
CA ARG A 7 2.00 -1.05 5.43
C ARG A 7 2.28 -1.63 6.81
N GLU A 8 2.53 -2.92 6.93
CA GLU A 8 2.90 -3.59 8.18
C GLU A 8 4.41 -3.46 8.42
N GLY A 9 5.20 -3.43 7.34
CA GLY A 9 6.64 -3.17 7.39
C GLY A 9 6.98 -1.71 7.68
N PHE A 10 6.23 -0.78 7.10
CA PHE A 10 6.43 0.66 7.26
C PHE A 10 5.09 1.40 7.42
N ARG A 11 4.90 2.07 8.56
CA ARG A 11 3.78 2.98 8.81
C ARG A 11 4.27 4.41 8.98
N SER A 12 3.73 5.31 8.18
CA SER A 12 3.89 6.75 8.41
C SER A 12 2.86 7.23 9.42
N LEU A 13 3.31 7.93 10.46
CA LEU A 13 2.42 8.62 11.40
C LEU A 13 2.01 10.02 10.89
N GLY A 14 2.56 10.46 9.76
CA GLY A 14 2.39 11.81 9.21
C GLY A 14 0.94 12.19 8.86
N GLY A 15 0.02 11.23 8.77
CA GLY A 15 -1.41 11.48 8.53
C GLY A 15 -2.22 11.88 9.78
N THR A 16 -1.63 11.85 10.97
CA THR A 16 -2.35 12.25 12.20
C THR A 16 -2.44 13.78 12.32
N ARG A 17 -3.55 14.25 12.88
CA ARG A 17 -3.85 15.69 13.05
C ARG A 17 -2.75 16.44 13.82
N LEU A 18 -2.05 15.76 14.73
CA LEU A 18 -0.94 16.30 15.50
C LEU A 18 0.29 16.60 14.63
N PHE A 19 0.76 15.64 13.83
CA PHE A 19 1.94 15.86 12.97
C PHE A 19 1.63 16.84 11.84
N ARG A 20 0.39 16.86 11.34
CA ARG A 20 -0.05 17.89 10.39
C ARG A 20 -0.03 19.29 11.01
N TRP A 21 -0.58 19.46 12.22
CA TRP A 21 -0.52 20.73 12.94
C TRP A 21 0.92 21.18 13.23
N LEU A 22 1.78 20.23 13.61
CA LEU A 22 3.20 20.49 13.86
C LEU A 22 3.91 20.96 12.58
N TYR A 23 3.63 20.30 11.45
CA TYR A 23 4.14 20.70 10.13
C TYR A 23 3.64 22.10 9.74
N GLU A 24 2.35 22.40 9.88
CA GLU A 24 1.78 23.70 9.54
C GLU A 24 2.37 24.83 10.41
N LYS A 25 2.68 24.56 11.68
CA LYS A 25 3.20 25.56 12.62
C LYS A 25 4.71 25.76 12.54
N PHE A 26 5.50 24.69 12.44
CA PHE A 26 6.96 24.77 12.45
C PHE A 26 7.57 24.71 11.05
N ARG A 27 6.78 24.41 10.00
CA ARG A 27 7.21 24.15 8.62
C ARG A 27 8.35 23.14 8.49
N TYR A 28 8.50 22.28 9.50
CA TYR A 28 9.53 21.27 9.54
C TYR A 28 8.98 19.98 8.94
N PRO A 29 9.65 19.35 7.95
CA PRO A 29 9.19 18.13 7.30
C PRO A 29 9.38 16.89 8.19
N PHE A 30 8.86 16.93 9.42
CA PHE A 30 8.97 15.86 10.39
C PHE A 30 7.76 14.94 10.29
N ALA A 31 7.86 13.92 9.45
CA ALA A 31 6.90 12.83 9.38
C ALA A 31 7.56 11.57 9.97
N PRO A 32 7.35 11.26 11.28
CA PRO A 32 7.95 10.08 11.86
C PRO A 32 7.37 8.83 11.19
N MET A 33 8.25 8.07 10.55
CA MET A 33 7.97 6.74 10.03
C MET A 33 8.34 5.74 11.12
N TYR A 34 7.40 4.91 11.52
CA TYR A 34 7.65 3.76 12.38
C TYR A 34 7.59 2.49 11.54
N GLY A 35 8.68 1.73 11.49
CA GLY A 35 8.80 0.60 10.58
C GLY A 35 10.14 -0.09 10.67
N GLY A 36 10.48 -0.86 9.63
CA GLY A 36 11.66 -1.74 9.61
C GLY A 36 11.39 -3.10 10.22
N PHE A 37 10.12 -3.45 10.43
CA PHE A 37 9.76 -4.78 10.89
C PHE A 37 10.11 -5.82 9.81
N PRO A 38 10.70 -6.95 10.20
CA PRO A 38 11.11 -8.00 9.28
C PRO A 38 9.90 -8.81 8.75
N VAL A 39 8.82 -8.16 8.33
CA VAL A 39 7.64 -8.81 7.75
C VAL A 39 7.95 -9.40 6.38
N LYS A 40 7.23 -10.44 5.98
CA LYS A 40 7.40 -11.06 4.65
C LYS A 40 6.69 -10.21 3.59
N LEU A 41 7.47 -9.55 2.75
CA LEU A 41 6.97 -8.81 1.58
C LEU A 41 6.78 -9.78 0.42
N ARG A 42 5.56 -9.83 -0.12
CA ARG A 42 5.23 -10.66 -1.31
C ARG A 42 4.69 -9.76 -2.40
N THR A 43 5.37 -9.74 -3.54
CA THR A 43 4.92 -8.98 -4.70
C THR A 43 4.11 -9.88 -5.62
N TYR A 44 2.86 -9.51 -5.86
CA TYR A 44 1.97 -10.17 -6.79
C TYR A 44 1.90 -9.39 -8.10
N LEU A 45 2.17 -10.11 -9.19
CA LEU A 45 1.98 -9.65 -10.55
C LEU A 45 0.65 -10.22 -11.06
N GLY A 46 -0.25 -9.34 -11.46
CA GLY A 46 -1.51 -9.75 -12.08
C GLY A 46 -1.37 -9.91 -13.57
N ASP A 47 -2.48 -10.30 -14.20
CA ASP A 47 -2.55 -10.46 -15.64
C ASP A 47 -2.28 -9.14 -16.37
N PRO A 48 -1.59 -9.18 -17.51
CA PRO A 48 -1.34 -8.00 -18.30
C PRO A 48 -2.65 -7.41 -18.83
N ILE A 49 -2.75 -6.08 -18.82
CA ILE A 49 -3.89 -5.39 -19.44
C ILE A 49 -3.60 -5.31 -20.95
N PRO A 50 -4.40 -5.95 -21.81
CA PRO A 50 -4.19 -5.89 -23.25
C PRO A 50 -4.39 -4.47 -23.75
N TYR A 51 -3.55 -4.07 -24.71
CA TYR A 51 -3.69 -2.79 -25.40
C TYR A 51 -4.90 -2.84 -26.35
N ASP A 52 -5.73 -1.81 -26.27
CA ASP A 52 -6.88 -1.64 -27.15
C ASP A 52 -6.87 -0.19 -27.67
N PRO A 53 -6.80 0.03 -29.00
CA PRO A 53 -6.72 1.37 -29.59
C PRO A 53 -8.01 2.18 -29.47
N GLN A 54 -9.14 1.58 -29.09
CA GLN A 54 -10.43 2.27 -28.98
C GLN A 54 -10.71 2.84 -27.58
N ILE A 55 -9.90 2.52 -26.58
CA ILE A 55 -10.16 2.92 -25.19
C ILE A 55 -9.64 4.32 -24.91
N THR A 56 -10.36 5.06 -24.07
CA THR A 56 -9.87 6.33 -23.55
C THR A 56 -8.85 6.10 -22.42
N ALA A 57 -8.00 7.10 -22.18
CA ALA A 57 -7.01 7.04 -21.10
C ALA A 57 -7.67 6.90 -19.70
N GLU A 58 -8.87 7.47 -19.53
CA GLU A 58 -9.64 7.40 -18.28
C GLU A 58 -10.17 5.99 -18.02
N GLU A 59 -10.76 5.35 -19.03
CA GLU A 59 -11.23 3.96 -18.94
C GLU A 59 -10.08 2.98 -18.68
N LEU A 60 -8.92 3.21 -19.31
CA LEU A 60 -7.71 2.42 -19.04
C LEU A 60 -7.25 2.56 -17.59
N ALA A 61 -7.27 3.78 -17.05
CA ALA A 61 -6.92 4.04 -15.66
C ALA A 61 -7.90 3.35 -14.69
N GLU A 62 -9.20 3.41 -14.97
CA GLU A 62 -10.23 2.76 -14.17
C GLU A 62 -10.10 1.23 -14.21
N LYS A 63 -9.89 0.64 -15.40
CA LYS A 63 -9.65 -0.80 -15.55
C LYS A 63 -8.40 -1.24 -14.78
N THR A 64 -7.33 -0.46 -14.85
CA THR A 64 -6.09 -0.72 -14.12
C THR A 64 -6.30 -0.65 -12.61
N LYS A 65 -7.03 0.37 -12.14
CA LYS A 65 -7.40 0.51 -10.73
C LYS A 65 -8.20 -0.69 -10.24
N ASN A 66 -9.20 -1.12 -11.00
CA ASN A 66 -10.04 -2.27 -10.64
C ASN A 66 -9.24 -3.57 -10.61
N ALA A 67 -8.34 -3.78 -11.58
CA ALA A 67 -7.46 -4.95 -11.60
C ALA A 67 -6.50 -4.98 -10.39
N VAL A 68 -5.93 -3.84 -10.02
CA VAL A 68 -5.07 -3.73 -8.83
C VAL A 68 -5.89 -3.95 -7.56
N GLN A 69 -7.10 -3.41 -7.47
CA GLN A 69 -7.99 -3.60 -6.32
C GLN A 69 -8.36 -5.08 -6.15
N ALA A 70 -8.70 -5.79 -7.23
CA ALA A 70 -8.97 -7.23 -7.18
C ALA A 70 -7.74 -8.04 -6.70
N LEU A 71 -6.53 -7.64 -7.09
CA LEU A 71 -5.30 -8.25 -6.57
C LEU A 71 -5.12 -8.00 -5.08
N ILE A 72 -5.43 -6.79 -4.60
CA ILE A 72 -5.38 -6.43 -3.18
C ILE A 72 -6.39 -7.28 -2.41
N ASP A 73 -7.65 -7.30 -2.83
CA ASP A 73 -8.72 -8.01 -2.11
C ASP A 73 -8.46 -9.52 -2.04
N LYS A 74 -7.83 -10.09 -3.07
CA LYS A 74 -7.46 -11.50 -3.12
C LYS A 74 -6.31 -11.87 -2.18
N HIS A 75 -5.30 -11.00 -2.05
CA HIS A 75 -4.04 -11.36 -1.37
C HIS A 75 -3.82 -10.63 -0.03
N GLN A 76 -4.53 -9.55 0.24
CA GLN A 76 -4.38 -8.75 1.46
C GLN A 76 -5.56 -8.97 2.41
N ARG A 77 -5.26 -9.34 3.65
CA ARG A 77 -6.25 -9.37 4.73
C ARG A 77 -6.40 -7.96 5.30
N ILE A 78 -7.62 -7.43 5.29
CA ILE A 78 -7.96 -6.11 5.83
C ILE A 78 -8.98 -6.31 6.96
N PRO A 79 -8.77 -5.75 8.18
CA PRO A 79 -7.64 -4.90 8.57
C PRO A 79 -6.33 -5.69 8.75
N GLY A 80 -5.21 -5.11 8.30
CA GLY A 80 -3.89 -5.72 8.43
C GLY A 80 -3.33 -5.63 9.85
N ASN A 81 -2.56 -6.64 10.25
CA ASN A 81 -1.96 -6.76 11.58
C ASN A 81 -0.45 -7.07 11.48
N ILE A 82 0.38 -6.26 12.15
CA ILE A 82 1.85 -6.41 12.16
C ILE A 82 2.27 -7.75 12.77
N MET A 83 1.64 -8.18 13.87
CA MET A 83 1.98 -9.44 14.53
C MET A 83 1.69 -10.65 13.63
N SER A 84 0.53 -10.64 12.96
CA SER A 84 0.19 -11.67 11.98
C SER A 84 1.17 -11.69 10.81
N ALA A 85 1.54 -10.51 10.27
CA ALA A 85 2.51 -10.39 9.18
C ALA A 85 3.95 -10.80 9.58
N LEU A 86 4.32 -10.67 10.86
CA LEU A 86 5.57 -11.20 11.40
C LEU A 86 5.54 -12.74 11.52
N LEU A 87 4.43 -13.32 11.96
CA LEU A 87 4.25 -14.77 12.03
C LEU A 87 4.27 -15.45 10.66
N GLU A 88 3.74 -14.80 9.61
CA GLU A 88 3.81 -15.23 8.20
C GLU A 88 5.25 -15.37 7.65
N ARG A 89 6.27 -14.94 8.41
CA ARG A 89 7.67 -15.19 8.10
C ARG A 89 8.08 -16.63 8.42
N PHE A 90 7.55 -17.20 9.50
CA PHE A 90 7.96 -18.50 10.04
C PHE A 90 7.01 -19.65 9.68
N HIS A 91 5.79 -19.33 9.24
CA HIS A 91 4.78 -20.28 8.78
C HIS A 91 4.41 -20.05 7.32
#